data_AF-A0A4S2ME81-F1
#
_entry.id   AF-A0A4S2ME81-F1
#
_cell.length_a   1.000
_cell.length_b   1.000
_cell.length_c   1.000
_cell.angle_alpha   90.00
_cell.angle_beta   90.00
_cell.angle_gamma   90.00
#
_symmetry.space_group_name_H-M   'P 1'
#
loop_
_entity.id
_entity.type
_entity.pdbx_description
1 polymer ?
#
loop_
_entity_poly.entity_id
_entity_poly.type
_entity_poly.pdbx_seq_one_letter_code
_entity_poly.pdbx_strand_id
1 'polypeptide(L)'
;MKKSKAGISSQLCYLALSVGVYTFLFMLFGAPFLEQHLETVSLAILLTCLTTLPFLALDDPCVRRVNAVYFSPRQPHEWFLAFLGYGAVIGTWSSSALLILDWDRPWQAWPYPCVMGALLGAFFGILLYLTHTYTTNCRRKSALHDPSSSLSHTGNMGVKVCMD
;
A
#
# COMPACT_ATOMS: atom_id res chain seq x y z
N MET A 1 -6.04 13.56 20.75
CA MET A 1 -5.97 14.56 19.67
C MET A 1 -7.08 14.28 18.67
N LYS A 2 -8.02 15.20 18.47
CA LYS A 2 -9.04 15.08 17.41
C LYS A 2 -8.32 15.22 16.05
N LYS A 3 -8.33 14.16 15.23
CA LYS A 3 -7.93 14.26 13.82
C LYS A 3 -8.94 15.16 13.11
N SER A 4 -8.51 16.35 12.68
CA SER A 4 -9.32 17.19 11.81
C SER A 4 -9.22 16.60 10.41
N LYS A 5 -10.25 15.89 9.94
CA LYS A 5 -10.28 15.36 8.58
C LYS A 5 -10.11 16.54 7.61
N ALA A 6 -9.22 16.41 6.64
CA ALA A 6 -9.12 17.37 5.55
C ALA A 6 -10.51 17.56 4.92
N GLY A 7 -10.88 18.81 4.63
CA GLY A 7 -12.16 19.10 3.99
C GLY A 7 -12.29 18.35 2.66
N ILE A 8 -13.52 18.02 2.25
CA ILE A 8 -13.82 17.25 1.03
C ILE A 8 -13.12 17.86 -0.20
N SER A 9 -13.09 19.19 -0.30
CA SER A 9 -12.36 19.91 -1.36
C SER A 9 -10.87 19.55 -1.40
N SER A 10 -10.21 19.45 -0.24
CA SER A 10 -8.79 19.08 -0.17
C SER A 10 -8.58 17.62 -0.57
N GLN A 11 -9.48 16.71 -0.19
CA GLN A 11 -9.40 15.29 -0.60
C GLN A 11 -9.53 15.14 -2.12
N LEU A 12 -10.42 15.91 -2.76
CA LEU A 12 -10.56 15.94 -4.21
C LEU A 12 -9.28 16.44 -4.89
N CYS A 13 -8.61 17.47 -4.34
CA CYS A 13 -7.33 17.94 -4.85
C CYS A 13 -6.25 16.85 -4.81
N TYR A 14 -6.17 16.05 -3.73
CA TYR A 14 -5.21 14.96 -3.65
C TYR A 14 -5.49 13.84 -4.66
N LEU A 15 -6.77 13.50 -4.89
CA LEU A 15 -7.15 12.52 -5.90
C LEU A 15 -6.84 13.02 -7.32
N ALA A 16 -7.14 14.28 -7.63
CA ALA A 16 -6.82 14.86 -8.92
C ALA A 16 -5.29 14.91 -9.15
N LEU A 17 -4.53 15.27 -8.12
CA LEU A 17 -3.08 15.29 -8.16
C LEU A 17 -2.51 13.87 -8.40
N SER A 18 -3.02 12.85 -7.71
CA SER A 18 -2.53 11.47 -7.90
C SER A 18 -2.84 10.94 -9.30
N VAL A 19 -4.03 11.23 -9.85
CA VAL A 19 -4.36 10.89 -11.24
C VAL A 19 -3.37 11.58 -12.19
N GLY A 20 -3.08 12.86 -11.98
CA GLY A 20 -2.10 13.60 -12.79
C GLY A 20 -0.70 12.97 -12.74
N VAL A 21 -0.22 12.60 -11.54
CA VAL A 21 1.08 11.94 -11.36
C VAL A 21 1.12 10.59 -12.06
N TYR A 22 0.11 9.73 -11.90
CA TYR A 22 0.10 8.43 -12.58
C TYR A 22 0.01 8.58 -14.09
N THR A 23 -0.80 9.51 -14.59
CA THR A 23 -0.90 9.77 -16.02
C THR A 23 0.46 10.23 -16.57
N PHE A 24 1.15 11.15 -15.88
CA PHE A 24 2.49 11.59 -16.26
C PHE A 24 3.51 10.44 -16.24
N LEU A 25 3.49 9.59 -15.22
CA LEU A 25 4.36 8.41 -15.15
C LEU A 25 4.11 7.48 -16.33
N PHE A 26 2.86 7.15 -16.66
CA PHE A 26 2.55 6.31 -17.80
C PHE A 26 3.02 6.92 -19.13
N MET A 27 2.87 8.24 -19.32
CA MET A 27 3.43 8.92 -20.49
C MET A 27 4.95 8.79 -20.57
N LEU A 28 5.64 8.94 -19.45
CA LEU A 28 7.10 8.84 -19.38
C LEU A 28 7.60 7.42 -19.71
N PHE A 29 6.81 6.39 -19.38
CA PHE A 29 7.08 4.99 -19.73
C PHE A 29 6.56 4.59 -21.12
N GLY A 30 6.10 5.54 -21.94
CA GLY A 30 5.75 5.31 -23.34
C GLY A 30 4.29 4.92 -23.58
N ALA A 31 3.38 5.19 -22.65
CA ALA A 31 1.95 4.98 -22.89
C ALA A 31 1.46 5.84 -24.07
N PRO A 32 0.57 5.31 -24.93
CA PRO A 32 0.02 6.02 -26.07
C PRO A 32 -0.92 7.14 -25.58
N PHE A 33 -0.35 8.32 -25.34
CA PHE A 33 -1.15 9.47 -24.92
C PHE A 33 -1.94 10.01 -26.12
N LEU A 34 -1.28 10.36 -27.22
CA LEU A 34 -1.85 11.15 -28.32
C LEU A 34 -3.06 10.51 -29.05
N GLU A 35 -3.16 9.18 -29.05
CA GLU A 35 -4.26 8.46 -29.72
C GLU A 35 -5.28 7.90 -28.71
N GLN A 36 -4.85 7.60 -27.48
CA GLN A 36 -5.60 6.82 -26.49
C GLN A 36 -5.58 7.48 -25.08
N HIS A 37 -5.83 8.79 -25.04
CA HIS A 37 -5.83 9.56 -23.79
C HIS A 37 -6.82 9.02 -22.74
N LEU A 38 -8.04 8.65 -23.14
CA LEU A 38 -9.10 8.19 -22.22
C LEU A 38 -8.72 6.90 -21.50
N GLU A 39 -8.07 5.99 -22.21
CA GLU A 39 -7.62 4.71 -21.70
C GLU A 39 -6.50 4.90 -20.66
N THR A 40 -5.50 5.71 -20.98
CA THR A 40 -4.40 6.05 -20.06
C THR A 40 -4.92 6.74 -18.79
N VAL A 41 -5.88 7.66 -18.94
CA VAL A 41 -6.52 8.33 -17.78
C VAL A 41 -7.35 7.35 -16.97
N SER A 42 -8.11 6.45 -17.60
CA SER A 42 -8.90 5.43 -16.88
C SER A 42 -8.02 4.48 -16.06
N LEU A 43 -6.85 4.08 -16.59
CA LEU A 43 -5.87 3.30 -15.85
C LEU A 43 -5.28 4.10 -14.66
N ALA A 44 -4.97 5.38 -14.86
CA ALA A 44 -4.48 6.26 -13.79
C ALA A 44 -5.54 6.48 -12.69
N ILE A 45 -6.82 6.57 -13.06
CA ILE A 45 -7.95 6.61 -12.12
C ILE A 45 -8.05 5.28 -11.36
N LEU A 46 -7.93 4.14 -12.04
CA LEU A 46 -7.95 2.83 -11.38
C LEU A 46 -6.84 2.71 -10.32
N LEU A 47 -5.59 3.06 -10.66
CA LEU A 47 -4.50 3.05 -9.68
C LEU A 47 -4.72 4.05 -8.56
N THR A 48 -5.27 5.23 -8.85
CA THR A 48 -5.65 6.20 -7.83
C THR A 48 -6.70 5.62 -6.86
N CYS A 49 -7.70 4.93 -7.39
CA CYS A 49 -8.74 4.26 -6.60
C CYS A 49 -8.18 3.11 -5.74
N LEU A 50 -7.17 2.39 -6.22
CA LEU A 50 -6.55 1.29 -5.46
C LEU A 50 -5.53 1.78 -4.44
N THR A 51 -4.89 2.93 -4.65
CA THR A 51 -3.79 3.43 -3.80
C THR A 51 -4.22 4.60 -2.91
N THR A 52 -4.66 5.69 -3.52
CA THR A 52 -4.85 6.99 -2.86
C THR A 52 -6.21 7.08 -2.19
N LEU A 53 -7.26 6.51 -2.79
CA LEU A 53 -8.60 6.48 -2.20
C LEU A 53 -8.66 5.75 -0.85
N PRO A 54 -8.18 4.50 -0.70
CA PRO A 54 -8.18 3.84 0.60
C PRO A 54 -7.28 4.56 1.60
N PHE A 55 -6.17 5.17 1.14
CA PHE A 55 -5.30 5.98 2.01
C PHE A 55 -6.06 7.18 2.58
N LEU A 56 -6.76 7.96 1.75
CA LEU A 56 -7.56 9.12 2.17
C LEU A 56 -8.76 8.73 3.07
N ALA A 57 -9.26 7.51 2.96
CA ALA A 57 -10.35 7.00 3.78
C ALA A 57 -9.88 6.62 5.20
N LEU A 58 -8.66 6.09 5.32
CA LEU A 58 -8.13 5.54 6.57
C LEU A 58 -7.19 6.50 7.31
N ASP A 59 -6.53 7.41 6.59
CA ASP A 59 -5.47 8.25 7.13
C ASP A 59 -5.51 9.70 6.62
N ASP A 60 -4.75 10.57 7.28
CA ASP A 60 -4.69 11.98 6.92
C ASP A 60 -3.69 12.20 5.77
N PRO A 61 -4.02 13.04 4.78
CA PRO A 61 -3.15 13.34 3.64
C PRO A 61 -1.97 14.23 4.04
N CYS A 62 -0.99 13.63 4.71
CA CYS A 62 0.25 14.27 5.11
C CYS A 62 1.43 13.46 4.55
N VAL A 63 2.41 14.12 3.96
CA VAL A 63 3.63 13.47 3.42
C VAL A 63 4.31 12.59 4.48
N ARG A 64 4.33 13.06 5.75
CA ARG A 64 4.86 12.27 6.86
C ARG A 64 4.09 10.98 7.11
N ARG A 65 2.76 11.00 6.94
CA ARG A 65 1.91 9.80 7.07
C ARG A 65 2.08 8.86 5.88
N VAL A 66 2.15 9.40 4.66
CA VAL A 66 2.47 8.60 3.45
C VAL A 66 3.80 7.88 3.64
N ASN A 67 4.85 8.60 4.07
CA ASN A 67 6.16 8.02 4.33
C ASN A 67 6.11 6.95 5.44
N ALA A 68 5.36 7.21 6.52
CA ALA A 68 5.19 6.23 7.59
C ALA A 68 4.50 4.95 7.10
N VAL A 69 3.44 5.06 6.29
CA VAL A 69 2.69 3.91 5.78
C VAL A 69 3.56 3.04 4.86
N TYR A 70 4.24 3.65 3.90
CA TYR A 70 4.99 2.90 2.89
C TYR A 70 6.37 2.41 3.38
N PHE A 71 7.08 3.19 4.22
CA PHE A 71 8.44 2.83 4.65
C PHE A 71 8.54 2.29 6.07
N SER A 72 7.55 2.53 6.95
CA SER A 72 7.62 2.10 8.35
C SER A 72 6.23 1.79 8.95
N PRO A 73 5.46 0.87 8.35
CA PRO A 73 4.12 0.55 8.82
C PRO A 73 4.15 -0.08 10.22
N ARG A 74 3.35 0.46 11.13
CA ARG A 74 3.23 0.00 12.52
C ARG A 74 1.85 -0.53 12.85
N GLN A 75 0.81 0.10 12.30
CA GLN A 75 -0.58 -0.26 12.59
C GLN A 75 -1.14 -1.20 11.52
N PRO A 76 -2.12 -2.07 11.83
CA PRO A 76 -2.69 -3.01 10.86
C PRO A 76 -3.21 -2.33 9.59
N HIS A 77 -3.86 -1.18 9.71
CA HIS A 77 -4.36 -0.45 8.53
C HIS A 77 -3.22 0.12 7.67
N GLU A 78 -2.07 0.50 8.26
CA GLU A 78 -0.91 0.99 7.52
C GLU A 78 -0.30 -0.16 6.70
N TRP A 79 -0.23 -1.37 7.28
CA TRP A 79 0.17 -2.57 6.55
C TRP A 79 -0.79 -2.89 5.40
N PHE A 80 -2.10 -2.82 5.63
CA PHE A 80 -3.10 -3.03 4.57
C PHE A 80 -2.88 -2.07 3.40
N LEU A 81 -2.73 -0.76 3.69
CA LEU A 81 -2.48 0.26 2.67
C LEU A 81 -1.18 0.03 1.90
N ALA A 82 -0.10 -0.34 2.60
CA ALA A 82 1.19 -0.63 1.98
C ALA A 82 1.09 -1.84 1.05
N PHE A 83 0.57 -2.97 1.52
CA PHE A 83 0.45 -4.19 0.71
C PHE A 83 -0.49 -4.01 -0.49
N LEU A 84 -1.64 -3.35 -0.30
CA LEU A 84 -2.57 -3.05 -1.39
C LEU A 84 -1.91 -2.15 -2.44
N GLY A 85 -1.25 -1.08 -1.99
CA GLY A 85 -0.63 -0.12 -2.89
C GLY A 85 0.57 -0.68 -3.66
N TYR A 86 1.49 -1.35 -2.96
CA TYR A 86 2.61 -2.03 -3.60
C TYR A 86 2.15 -3.14 -4.53
N GLY A 87 1.16 -3.94 -4.12
CA GLY A 87 0.59 -4.99 -4.95
C GLY A 87 0.04 -4.44 -6.26
N ALA A 88 -0.80 -3.40 -6.20
CA ALA A 88 -1.39 -2.77 -7.38
C ALA A 88 -0.32 -2.19 -8.32
N VAL A 89 0.64 -1.43 -7.79
CA VAL A 89 1.71 -0.79 -8.59
C VAL A 89 2.63 -1.85 -9.21
N ILE A 90 3.15 -2.79 -8.42
CA ILE A 90 4.03 -3.85 -8.93
C ILE A 90 3.28 -4.70 -9.95
N GLY A 91 2.00 -5.02 -9.70
CA GLY A 91 1.16 -5.77 -10.61
C GLY A 91 0.99 -5.07 -11.96
N THR A 92 0.61 -3.79 -11.95
CA THR A 92 0.47 -2.99 -13.18
C THR A 92 1.76 -2.93 -13.98
N TRP A 93 2.89 -2.61 -13.34
CA TRP A 93 4.18 -2.51 -14.03
C TRP A 93 4.68 -3.86 -14.53
N SER A 94 4.49 -4.94 -13.76
CA SER A 94 4.88 -6.30 -14.19
C SER A 94 4.07 -6.74 -15.40
N SER A 95 2.78 -6.42 -15.46
CA SER A 95 1.94 -6.71 -16.62
C SER A 95 2.26 -5.83 -17.83
N SER A 96 2.91 -4.68 -17.64
CA SER A 96 3.43 -3.89 -18.77
C SER A 96 4.48 -4.65 -19.58
N ALA A 97 5.20 -5.61 -18.97
CA ALA A 97 6.12 -6.48 -19.69
C ALA A 97 5.38 -7.38 -20.71
N LEU A 98 4.10 -7.69 -20.46
CA LEU A 98 3.29 -8.42 -21.43
C LEU A 98 3.07 -7.60 -22.69
N LEU A 99 2.99 -6.27 -22.63
CA LEU A 99 2.83 -5.47 -23.85
C LEU A 99 4.05 -5.58 -24.79
N ILE A 100 5.26 -5.72 -24.22
CA ILE A 100 6.50 -5.81 -25.01
C ILE A 100 6.57 -7.12 -25.80
N LEU A 101 5.96 -8.19 -25.29
CA LEU A 101 5.98 -9.51 -25.92
C LEU A 101 5.06 -9.60 -27.16
N ASP A 102 4.35 -8.51 -27.51
CA ASP A 102 3.33 -8.35 -28.55
C ASP A 102 3.02 -9.60 -29.39
N TRP A 103 1.99 -10.36 -28.99
CA TRP A 103 1.49 -11.52 -29.71
C TRP A 103 0.33 -11.17 -30.65
N ASP A 104 0.17 -9.88 -31.00
CA ASP A 104 -0.90 -9.33 -31.84
C ASP A 104 -2.29 -9.78 -31.38
N ARG A 105 -2.52 -9.84 -30.05
CA ARG A 105 -3.81 -10.24 -29.50
C ARG A 105 -4.60 -9.04 -28.99
N PRO A 106 -5.93 -8.99 -29.24
CA PRO A 106 -6.75 -7.85 -28.82
C PRO A 106 -6.78 -7.67 -27.29
N TRP A 107 -6.59 -8.73 -26.51
CA TRP A 107 -6.51 -8.64 -25.04
C TRP A 107 -5.20 -8.03 -24.54
N GLN A 108 -4.17 -7.97 -25.39
CA GLN A 108 -2.86 -7.40 -25.09
C GLN A 108 -2.78 -5.90 -25.37
N ALA A 109 -3.79 -5.36 -26.05
CA ALA A 109 -3.89 -3.93 -26.34
C ALA A 109 -3.89 -3.09 -25.04
N TRP A 110 -3.24 -1.93 -25.11
CA TRP A 110 -3.32 -0.95 -24.03
C TRP A 110 -4.79 -0.56 -23.77
N PRO A 111 -5.25 -0.43 -22.51
CA PRO A 111 -4.55 -0.61 -21.23
C PRO A 111 -4.87 -1.97 -20.56
N TYR A 112 -5.43 -2.94 -21.30
CA TYR A 112 -6.04 -4.15 -20.73
C TYR A 112 -5.09 -4.98 -19.84
N PRO A 113 -3.85 -5.33 -20.26
CA PRO A 113 -2.93 -6.09 -19.40
C PRO A 113 -2.59 -5.34 -18.11
N CYS A 114 -2.40 -4.02 -18.20
CA CYS A 114 -2.07 -3.16 -17.06
C CYS A 114 -3.22 -3.09 -16.04
N VAL A 115 -4.47 -3.03 -16.52
CA VAL A 115 -5.67 -3.10 -15.68
C VAL A 115 -5.75 -4.44 -14.96
N MET A 116 -5.58 -5.55 -15.68
CA MET A 116 -5.60 -6.89 -15.10
C MET A 116 -4.47 -7.07 -14.08
N GLY A 117 -3.28 -6.56 -14.38
CA GLY A 117 -2.14 -6.52 -13.47
C GLY A 117 -2.43 -5.73 -12.19
N ALA A 118 -3.07 -4.57 -12.31
CA ALA A 118 -3.47 -3.76 -11.15
C ALA A 118 -4.39 -4.53 -10.21
N LEU A 119 -5.43 -5.16 -10.77
CA LEU A 119 -6.46 -5.89 -10.02
C LEU A 119 -5.90 -7.16 -9.38
N LEU A 120 -5.14 -7.96 -10.14
CA LEU A 120 -4.48 -9.17 -9.62
C LEU A 120 -3.45 -8.80 -8.55
N GLY A 121 -2.64 -7.78 -8.81
CA GLY A 121 -1.66 -7.27 -7.86
C GLY A 121 -2.30 -6.79 -6.56
N ALA A 122 -3.41 -6.04 -6.65
CA ALA A 122 -4.20 -5.63 -5.49
C ALA A 122 -4.77 -6.83 -4.72
N PHE A 123 -5.33 -7.82 -5.43
CA PHE A 123 -5.83 -9.05 -4.84
C PHE A 123 -4.74 -9.81 -4.06
N PHE A 124 -3.58 -10.01 -4.67
CA PHE A 124 -2.44 -10.65 -3.99
C PHE A 124 -1.92 -9.79 -2.83
N GLY A 125 -1.90 -8.46 -2.96
CA GLY A 125 -1.57 -7.55 -1.86
C GLY A 125 -2.48 -7.75 -0.64
N ILE A 126 -3.80 -7.85 -0.86
CA ILE A 126 -4.76 -8.14 0.21
C ILE A 126 -4.49 -9.51 0.83
N LEU A 127 -4.24 -10.54 0.01
CA LEU A 127 -3.92 -11.88 0.50
C LEU A 127 -2.67 -11.89 1.38
N LEU A 128 -1.59 -11.21 0.95
CA LEU A 128 -0.36 -11.05 1.72
C LEU A 128 -0.61 -10.32 3.04
N TYR A 129 -1.43 -9.27 3.04
CA TYR A 129 -1.82 -8.58 4.26
C TYR A 129 -2.55 -9.51 5.24
N LEU A 130 -3.48 -10.34 4.74
CA LEU A 130 -4.21 -11.30 5.57
C LEU A 130 -3.26 -12.34 6.17
N THR A 131 -2.34 -12.89 5.37
CA THR A 131 -1.31 -13.83 5.85
C THR A 131 -0.39 -13.17 6.88
N HIS A 132 0.05 -11.93 6.64
CA HIS A 132 0.86 -11.17 7.59
C HIS A 132 0.11 -10.91 8.91
N THR A 133 -1.16 -10.53 8.83
CA THR A 133 -1.99 -10.28 10.02
C THR A 133 -2.25 -11.58 10.79
N TYR A 134 -2.50 -12.68 10.09
CA TYR A 134 -2.67 -13.99 10.71
C TYR A 134 -1.39 -14.44 11.45
N THR A 135 -0.23 -14.38 10.80
CA THR A 135 1.05 -14.78 11.38
C THR A 135 1.44 -13.92 12.59
N THR A 136 1.26 -12.60 12.51
CA THR A 136 1.53 -11.69 13.64
C THR A 136 0.60 -11.93 14.82
N ASN A 137 -0.68 -12.21 14.57
CA ASN A 137 -1.63 -12.56 15.63
C ASN A 137 -1.30 -13.90 16.30
N CYS A 138 -0.92 -14.91 15.52
CA CYS A 138 -0.46 -16.19 16.06
C CYS A 138 0.78 -16.02 16.92
N ARG A 139 1.80 -15.29 16.44
CA ARG A 139 3.01 -14.99 17.21
C ARG A 139 2.71 -14.26 18.52
N ARG A 140 1.78 -13.30 18.50
CA ARG A 140 1.34 -12.57 19.70
C ARG A 140 0.68 -13.50 20.71
N LYS A 141 -0.19 -14.43 20.25
CA LYS A 141 -0.83 -15.43 21.12
C LYS A 141 0.21 -16.36 21.76
N SER A 142 1.21 -16.83 21.00
CA SER A 142 2.28 -17.68 21.54
C SER A 142 3.08 -16.95 22.63
N ALA A 143 3.45 -15.69 22.41
CA ALA A 143 4.20 -14.90 23.41
C ALA A 143 3.44 -14.63 24.71
N LEU A 144 2.10 -14.58 24.66
CA LEU A 144 1.24 -14.46 25.85
C LEU A 144 1.18 -15.75 26.68
N HIS A 145 1.37 -16.91 26.05
CA HIS A 145 1.32 -18.22 26.70
C HIS A 145 2.70 -18.69 27.21
N ASP A 146 3.75 -17.87 27.08
CA ASP A 146 5.07 -18.13 27.69
C ASP A 146 5.20 -17.39 29.04
N PRO A 147 4.83 -18.02 30.18
CA PRO A 147 4.92 -17.41 31.51
C PRO A 147 6.37 -17.21 32.02
N SER A 148 7.39 -17.66 31.28
CA SER A 148 8.80 -17.54 31.67
C SER A 148 9.43 -16.17 31.36
N SER A 149 8.77 -15.33 30.57
CA SER A 149 9.26 -13.98 30.23
C SER A 149 8.88 -12.89 31.25
N SER A 150 7.91 -13.15 32.14
CA SER A 150 7.52 -12.23 33.21
C SER A 150 8.42 -12.29 34.45
N LEU A 151 9.26 -13.32 34.59
CA LEU A 151 10.17 -13.48 35.72
C LEU A 151 11.52 -12.77 35.56
N SER A 152 11.87 -12.29 34.36
CA SER A 152 13.15 -11.58 34.14
C SER A 152 13.08 -10.07 34.43
N HIS A 153 11.88 -9.50 34.59
CA HIS A 153 11.70 -8.10 34.98
C HIS A 153 11.51 -7.88 36.51
N THR A 154 11.36 -8.95 37.29
CA THR A 154 11.32 -8.90 38.77
C THR A 154 12.66 -9.28 39.42
N GLY A 155 13.75 -9.39 38.65
CA GLY A 155 15.10 -9.69 39.15
C GLY A 155 15.95 -8.48 39.54
N ASN A 156 15.46 -7.25 39.41
CA ASN A 156 16.27 -6.03 39.65
C ASN A 156 15.73 -5.08 40.74
N MET A 157 14.88 -5.59 41.64
CA MET A 157 14.56 -4.91 42.90
C MET A 157 15.10 -5.74 44.07
N GLY A 158 16.29 -5.36 44.54
CA GLY A 158 16.72 -5.67 45.90
C GLY A 158 17.98 -6.52 46.03
N VAL A 159 19.16 -5.94 45.77
CA VAL A 159 20.31 -6.13 46.67
C VAL A 159 21.04 -4.79 46.76
N LYS A 160 20.68 -4.04 47.80
CA LYS A 160 21.36 -2.83 48.28
C LYS A 160 22.35 -3.31 49.34
N VAL A 161 23.62 -2.96 49.15
CA VAL A 161 24.64 -2.67 50.18
C VAL A 161 24.88 -3.74 51.26
N CYS A 162 26.07 -4.35 51.23
CA CYS A 162 26.87 -4.56 52.44
C CYS A 162 28.29 -4.06 52.15
N MET A 163 28.64 -2.94 52.78
CA MET A 163 30.02 -2.60 53.15
C MET A 163 30.41 -3.52 54.32
N ASP A 164 31.60 -4.12 54.24
CA ASP A 164 32.63 -4.14 55.28
C ASP A 164 33.96 -4.57 54.63
#